data_AF-A0A2G8JB46-F1
#
_entry.id   AF-A0A2G8JB46-F1
#
_cell.length_a   1.000
_cell.length_b   1.000
_cell.length_c   1.000
_cell.angle_alpha   90.00
_cell.angle_beta   90.00
_cell.angle_gamma   90.00
#
_symmetry.space_group_name_H-M   'P 1'
#
loop_
_entity.id
_entity.type
_entity.pdbx_description
1 polymer ?
#
loop_
_entity_poly.entity_id
_entity_poly.type
_entity_poly.pdbx_seq_one_letter_code
_entity_poly.pdbx_strand_id
1 'polypeptide(L)'
;MKGDESSGTAPQNGFRRRDEQDGSVGSYVFSMLRGYLDNVSKQEGPEKRKLFLSILQQLVSEEFISNACSSLFDLDMDAFDSYKEFSGGDFALPTGYQAILDSILKDIPEDRLHLNQPVTKIAWMNNSDGEEGEIRRSQVSSLVQKAGRHQMCSLFSRRQLFSNLCPSLPLNKTRFKGFASKAT
;
A
#
# COMPACT_ATOMS: atom_id res chain seq x y z
N MET A 1 -0.93 64.01 12.45
CA MET A 1 -2.27 64.06 11.82
C MET A 1 -2.13 63.30 10.50
N LYS A 2 -2.41 61.99 10.47
CA LYS A 2 -3.69 61.31 10.15
C LYS A 2 -4.17 61.53 8.69
N GLY A 3 -4.43 60.40 7.99
CA GLY A 3 -4.99 60.24 6.64
C GLY A 3 -4.13 59.24 5.82
N ASP A 4 -4.41 57.94 5.79
CA ASP A 4 -5.39 57.19 4.95
C ASP A 4 -4.94 57.23 3.45
N GLU A 5 -4.81 56.15 2.66
CA GLU A 5 -5.64 54.93 2.54
C GLU A 5 -4.97 53.86 1.61
N SER A 6 -5.23 52.59 1.93
CA SER A 6 -5.43 51.41 1.06
C SER A 6 -4.35 50.90 0.08
N SER A 7 -3.84 49.70 0.34
CA SER A 7 -3.81 48.65 -0.69
C SER A 7 -4.15 47.30 -0.06
N GLY A 8 -5.06 46.58 -0.71
CA GLY A 8 -5.88 45.53 -0.11
C GLY A 8 -5.12 44.26 0.29
N THR A 9 -5.51 43.74 1.46
CA THR A 9 -5.13 42.43 1.97
C THR A 9 -5.92 41.36 1.22
N ALA A 10 -5.26 40.56 0.39
CA ALA A 10 -5.78 39.25 -0.01
C ALA A 10 -5.82 38.35 1.24
N PRO A 11 -6.90 37.58 1.48
CA PRO A 11 -6.96 36.68 2.61
C PRO A 11 -5.94 35.57 2.40
N GLN A 12 -4.90 35.57 3.21
CA GLN A 12 -4.00 34.43 3.30
C GLN A 12 -4.80 33.30 3.93
N ASN A 13 -5.20 32.32 3.11
CA ASN A 13 -5.70 31.03 3.58
C ASN A 13 -4.57 30.35 4.37
N GLY A 14 -4.50 30.71 5.65
CA GLY A 14 -3.59 30.15 6.63
C GLY A 14 -4.02 28.75 7.00
N PHE A 15 -3.68 27.77 6.16
CA PHE A 15 -3.73 26.37 6.52
C PHE A 15 -2.32 25.79 6.61
N ARG A 16 -1.49 26.35 7.51
CA ARG A 16 -0.31 25.66 8.04
C ARG A 16 -0.04 26.11 9.48
N ARG A 17 -0.35 25.24 10.42
CA ARG A 17 0.60 24.43 11.23
C ARG A 17 -0.15 23.83 12.42
N ARG A 18 -0.07 22.51 12.59
CA ARG A 18 -0.20 21.89 13.91
C ARG A 18 0.70 20.65 13.94
N ASP A 19 1.92 20.91 14.39
CA ASP A 19 2.97 19.95 14.67
C ASP A 19 2.45 18.87 15.66
N GLU A 20 2.93 17.62 15.51
CA GLU A 20 2.55 16.38 16.23
C GLU A 20 1.28 15.62 15.78
N GLN A 21 1.02 15.53 14.48
CA GLN A 21 0.38 14.32 13.95
C GLN A 21 1.49 13.40 13.46
N ASP A 22 1.35 12.10 13.70
CA ASP A 22 2.26 11.01 13.27
C ASP A 22 2.41 10.90 11.73
N GLY A 23 1.94 11.90 10.98
CA GLY A 23 1.89 11.92 9.53
C GLY A 23 0.82 10.99 8.98
N SER A 24 -0.04 10.38 9.81
CA SER A 24 -1.05 9.46 9.33
C SER A 24 -2.40 10.14 9.07
N VAL A 25 -3.13 9.59 8.09
CA VAL A 25 -4.52 9.95 7.83
C VAL A 25 -5.39 9.69 9.08
N GLY A 26 -5.14 8.58 9.78
CA GLY A 26 -5.85 8.22 11.01
C GLY A 26 -5.77 9.30 12.08
N SER A 27 -4.57 9.80 12.38
CA SER A 27 -4.41 10.86 13.38
C SER A 27 -5.12 12.15 12.99
N TYR A 28 -5.08 12.53 11.70
CA TYR A 28 -5.81 13.68 11.19
C TYR A 28 -7.33 13.53 11.37
N VAL A 29 -7.89 12.42 10.87
CA VAL A 29 -9.33 12.13 10.93
C VAL A 29 -9.81 12.08 12.37
N PHE A 30 -9.17 11.29 13.24
CA PHE A 30 -9.58 11.16 14.63
C PHE A 30 -9.48 12.47 15.42
N SER A 31 -8.48 13.32 15.12
CA SER A 31 -8.37 14.64 15.71
C SER A 31 -9.58 15.52 15.37
N MET A 32 -9.99 15.54 14.10
CA MET A 32 -11.18 16.27 13.67
C MET A 32 -12.46 15.69 14.29
N LEU A 33 -12.64 14.37 14.23
CA LEU A 33 -13.82 13.69 14.76
C LEU A 33 -14.00 13.93 16.26
N ARG A 34 -12.92 13.94 17.04
CA ARG A 34 -12.97 14.26 18.46
C ARG A 34 -13.55 15.65 18.72
N GLY A 35 -13.12 16.65 17.95
CA GLY A 35 -13.66 18.00 18.04
C GLY A 35 -15.16 18.07 17.70
N TYR A 36 -15.59 17.35 16.65
CA TYR A 36 -17.01 17.27 16.29
C TYR A 36 -17.85 16.58 17.36
N LEU A 37 -17.38 15.45 17.89
CA LEU A 37 -18.07 14.69 18.94
C LEU A 37 -18.23 15.49 20.22
N ASP A 38 -17.21 16.27 20.61
CA ASP A 38 -17.28 17.13 21.80
C ASP A 38 -18.36 18.22 21.63
N ASN A 39 -18.57 18.71 20.41
CA ASN A 39 -19.61 19.71 20.11
C ASN A 39 -21.02 19.08 20.10
N VAL A 40 -21.20 17.93 19.44
CA VAL A 40 -22.48 17.20 19.42
C VAL A 40 -22.91 16.79 20.82
N SER A 41 -21.96 16.33 21.64
CA SER A 41 -22.23 15.93 23.03
C SER A 41 -22.78 17.08 23.87
N LYS A 42 -22.33 18.32 23.62
CA LYS A 42 -22.77 19.52 24.35
C LYS A 42 -24.13 20.04 23.90
N GLN A 43 -24.48 19.88 22.63
CA GLN A 43 -25.68 20.50 22.03
C GLN A 43 -26.87 19.56 21.90
N GLU A 44 -26.62 18.27 21.64
CA GLU A 44 -27.62 17.37 21.07
C GLU A 44 -27.94 16.11 21.90
N GLY A 45 -27.18 15.86 22.97
CA GLY A 45 -27.42 14.77 23.91
C GLY A 45 -26.82 13.40 23.51
N PRO A 46 -26.94 12.39 24.39
CA PRO A 46 -26.19 11.13 24.27
C PRO A 46 -26.65 10.19 23.15
N GLU A 47 -27.95 10.16 22.83
CA GLU A 47 -28.50 9.29 21.77
C GLU A 47 -28.02 9.71 20.38
N LYS A 48 -28.05 11.01 20.08
CA LYS A 48 -27.53 11.56 18.83
C LYS A 48 -26.02 11.36 18.69
N ARG A 49 -25.27 11.50 19.79
CA ARG A 49 -23.84 11.17 19.82
C ARG A 49 -23.59 9.72 19.45
N LYS A 50 -24.40 8.78 19.96
CA LYS A 50 -24.28 7.35 19.63
C LYS A 50 -24.54 7.09 18.15
N LEU A 51 -25.62 7.65 17.59
CA LEU A 51 -25.92 7.55 16.16
C LEU A 51 -24.78 8.09 15.30
N PHE A 52 -24.25 9.26 15.67
CA PHE A 52 -23.14 9.88 14.95
C PHE A 52 -21.87 9.00 14.99
N LEU A 53 -21.54 8.44 16.16
CA LEU A 53 -20.43 7.49 16.28
C LEU A 53 -20.59 6.27 15.38
N SER A 54 -21.80 5.71 15.26
CA SER A 54 -22.06 4.57 14.38
C SER A 54 -21.85 4.92 12.90
N ILE A 55 -22.31 6.10 12.47
CA ILE A 55 -22.09 6.59 11.10
C ILE A 55 -20.59 6.80 10.84
N LEU A 56 -19.89 7.43 11.78
CA LEU A 56 -18.44 7.66 11.66
C LEU A 56 -17.66 6.35 11.57
N GLN A 57 -18.03 5.35 12.38
CA GLN A 57 -17.39 4.04 12.33
C GLN A 57 -17.58 3.38 10.96
N GLN A 58 -18.75 3.50 10.35
CA GLN A 58 -19.00 3.00 9.00
C GLN A 58 -18.15 3.75 7.97
N LEU A 59 -18.10 5.08 8.01
CA LEU A 59 -17.29 5.87 7.09
C LEU A 59 -15.80 5.56 7.19
N VAL A 60 -15.27 5.42 8.41
CA VAL A 60 -13.88 4.99 8.63
C VAL A 60 -13.63 3.59 8.09
N SER A 61 -14.64 2.71 8.15
CA SER A 61 -14.55 1.36 7.61
C SER A 61 -14.47 1.34 6.09
N GLU A 62 -15.34 2.10 5.43
CA GLU A 62 -15.30 2.29 3.98
C GLU A 62 -13.94 2.85 3.53
N GLU A 63 -13.39 3.81 4.28
CA GLU A 63 -12.12 4.44 3.93
C GLU A 63 -10.95 3.46 3.94
N PHE A 64 -10.79 2.62 4.97
CA PHE A 64 -9.68 1.66 4.99
C PHE A 64 -9.88 0.52 3.99
N ILE A 65 -11.14 0.15 3.68
CA ILE A 65 -11.47 -0.83 2.64
C ILE A 65 -11.05 -0.30 1.27
N SER A 66 -11.41 0.94 0.96
CA SER A 66 -11.04 1.61 -0.29
C SER A 66 -9.52 1.67 -0.48
N ASN A 67 -8.80 2.01 0.59
CA ASN A 67 -7.34 2.09 0.58
C ASN A 67 -6.63 0.74 0.80
N ALA A 68 -7.38 -0.37 0.89
CA ALA A 68 -6.87 -1.72 1.15
C ALA A 68 -5.89 -1.81 2.34
N CYS A 69 -6.13 -1.04 3.39
CA CYS A 69 -5.31 -1.02 4.60
C CYS A 69 -6.06 -1.65 5.80
N SER A 70 -5.34 -1.99 6.87
CA SER A 70 -5.94 -2.55 8.09
C SER A 70 -6.33 -1.47 9.11
N SER A 71 -5.84 -0.24 8.90
CA SER A 71 -6.02 0.90 9.80
C SER A 71 -5.71 2.20 9.04
N LEU A 72 -6.46 3.27 9.30
CA LEU A 72 -6.13 4.59 8.76
C LEU A 72 -4.81 5.15 9.31
N PHE A 73 -4.33 4.62 10.43
CA PHE A 73 -3.02 4.96 10.98
C PHE A 73 -1.85 4.38 10.16
N ASP A 74 -2.13 3.41 9.27
CA ASP A 74 -1.14 2.86 8.35
C ASP A 74 -0.99 3.72 7.08
N LEU A 75 -1.90 4.67 6.85
CA LEU A 75 -1.90 5.53 5.67
C LEU A 75 -1.09 6.79 5.93
N ASP A 76 -0.06 6.98 5.12
CA ASP A 76 0.76 8.19 5.10
C ASP A 76 -0.03 9.34 4.46
N MET A 77 -0.10 10.48 5.15
CA MET A 77 -0.88 11.65 4.74
C MET A 77 -0.29 12.36 3.52
N ASP A 78 1.03 12.31 3.31
CA ASP A 78 1.68 12.96 2.16
C ASP A 78 1.53 12.11 0.89
N ALA A 79 1.43 10.78 1.05
CA ALA A 79 1.18 9.85 -0.05
C ALA A 79 -0.31 9.59 -0.30
N PHE A 80 -1.18 9.98 0.62
CA PHE A 80 -2.63 9.94 0.44
C PHE A 80 -2.98 10.82 -0.77
N ASP A 81 -3.82 10.33 -1.68
CA ASP A 81 -4.15 10.96 -2.98
C ASP A 81 -3.02 10.97 -4.04
N SER A 82 -1.93 10.23 -3.83
CA SER A 82 -0.90 10.07 -4.88
C SER A 82 -1.32 9.14 -6.02
N TYR A 83 -2.30 8.25 -5.77
CA TYR A 83 -2.87 7.38 -6.78
C TYR A 83 -3.86 8.15 -7.65
N LYS A 84 -3.66 8.12 -8.97
CA LYS A 84 -4.59 8.76 -9.91
C LYS A 84 -5.59 7.73 -10.39
N GLU A 85 -6.84 7.94 -10.02
CA GLU A 85 -7.95 7.12 -10.48
C GLU A 85 -8.25 7.36 -11.96
N PHE A 86 -8.70 6.30 -12.63
CA PHE A 86 -9.20 6.41 -13.99
C PHE A 86 -10.56 7.11 -13.99
N SER A 87 -10.80 7.96 -14.97
CA SER A 87 -12.12 8.55 -15.17
C SER A 87 -13.14 7.47 -15.52
N GLY A 88 -14.26 7.42 -14.80
CA GLY A 88 -15.30 6.40 -14.98
C GLY A 88 -15.93 6.04 -13.65
N GLY A 89 -16.88 5.10 -13.66
CA GLY A 89 -17.40 4.48 -12.45
C GLY A 89 -16.90 3.04 -12.31
N ASP A 90 -17.16 2.44 -11.16
CA ASP A 90 -16.84 1.04 -10.92
C ASP A 90 -17.61 0.12 -11.86
N PHE A 91 -16.91 -0.86 -12.42
CA PHE A 91 -17.50 -1.86 -13.30
C PHE A 91 -17.32 -3.25 -12.73
N ALA A 92 -18.44 -3.88 -12.37
CA ALA A 92 -18.46 -5.30 -12.03
C ALA A 92 -18.58 -6.14 -13.31
N LEU A 93 -17.60 -7.01 -13.57
CA LEU A 93 -17.68 -7.94 -14.71
C LEU A 93 -18.85 -8.92 -14.50
N PRO A 94 -19.86 -8.97 -15.41
CA PRO A 94 -21.00 -9.86 -15.26
C PRO A 94 -20.63 -11.35 -15.22
N THR A 95 -19.54 -11.72 -15.89
CA THR A 95 -19.01 -13.09 -15.96
C THR A 95 -18.03 -13.41 -14.83
N GLY A 96 -17.76 -12.46 -13.93
CA GLY A 96 -16.72 -12.55 -12.91
C GLY A 96 -15.30 -12.28 -13.46
N TYR A 97 -14.38 -11.95 -12.54
CA TYR A 97 -12.98 -11.64 -12.87
C TYR A 97 -12.17 -12.84 -13.39
N GLN A 98 -12.65 -14.06 -13.15
CA GLN A 98 -12.02 -15.28 -13.67
C GLN A 98 -11.95 -15.29 -15.20
N ALA A 99 -12.96 -14.73 -15.88
CA ALA A 99 -12.98 -14.67 -17.35
C ALA A 99 -11.77 -13.91 -17.94
N ILE A 100 -11.22 -12.94 -17.21
CA ILE A 100 -9.99 -12.24 -17.60
C ILE A 100 -8.80 -13.20 -17.51
N LEU A 101 -8.67 -13.93 -16.40
CA LEU A 101 -7.60 -14.90 -16.22
C LEU A 101 -7.67 -16.02 -17.25
N ASP A 102 -8.86 -16.57 -17.50
CA ASP A 102 -9.06 -17.63 -18.50
C ASP A 102 -8.63 -17.16 -19.90
N SER A 103 -8.91 -15.91 -20.24
CA SER A 103 -8.49 -15.31 -21.50
C SER A 103 -6.97 -15.18 -21.60
N ILE A 104 -6.29 -14.76 -20.53
CA ILE A 104 -4.82 -14.65 -20.47
C ILE A 104 -4.17 -16.05 -20.53
N LEU A 105 -4.74 -17.02 -19.81
CA LEU A 105 -4.19 -18.37 -19.69
C LEU A 105 -4.32 -19.16 -20.99
N LYS A 106 -5.30 -18.86 -21.85
CA LYS A 106 -5.52 -19.54 -23.14
C LYS A 106 -4.29 -19.51 -24.05
N ASP A 107 -3.51 -18.44 -23.99
CA ASP A 107 -2.32 -18.25 -24.83
C ASP A 107 -1.04 -18.82 -24.19
N ILE A 108 -1.11 -19.33 -22.96
CA ILE A 108 0.01 -19.94 -22.23
C ILE A 108 -0.06 -21.46 -22.40
N PRO A 109 0.95 -22.10 -23.01
CA PRO A 109 0.99 -23.55 -23.14
C PRO A 109 0.94 -24.26 -21.78
N GLU A 110 0.14 -25.33 -21.67
CA GLU A 110 -0.06 -26.07 -20.41
C GLU A 110 1.24 -26.65 -19.85
N ASP A 111 2.20 -27.04 -20.70
CA ASP A 111 3.53 -27.52 -20.30
C ASP A 111 4.38 -26.44 -19.63
N ARG A 112 4.00 -25.16 -19.79
CA ARG A 112 4.69 -24.00 -19.22
C ARG A 112 4.06 -23.50 -17.94
N LEU A 113 2.77 -23.81 -17.70
CA LEU A 113 2.04 -23.45 -16.50
C LEU A 113 2.13 -24.58 -15.46
N HIS A 114 2.87 -24.35 -14.38
CA HIS A 114 2.92 -25.31 -13.28
C HIS A 114 2.10 -24.83 -12.10
N LEU A 115 0.98 -25.51 -11.86
CA LEU A 115 0.12 -25.30 -10.70
C LEU A 115 0.53 -26.23 -9.56
N ASN A 116 0.14 -25.90 -8.32
CA ASN A 116 0.45 -26.68 -7.12
C ASN A 116 1.96 -26.90 -6.87
N GLN A 117 2.80 -26.04 -7.44
CA GLN A 117 4.25 -26.05 -7.25
C GLN A 117 4.68 -24.78 -6.51
N PRO A 118 4.69 -24.78 -5.17
CA PRO A 118 5.14 -23.62 -4.41
C PRO A 118 6.61 -23.34 -4.69
N VAL A 119 6.93 -22.08 -4.99
CA VAL A 119 8.32 -21.65 -5.16
C VAL A 119 8.98 -21.56 -3.79
N THR A 120 9.95 -22.41 -3.52
CA THR A 120 10.64 -22.48 -2.21
C THR A 120 11.98 -21.74 -2.19
N LYS A 121 12.64 -21.60 -3.35
CA LYS A 121 13.93 -20.90 -3.47
C LYS A 121 14.03 -20.23 -4.84
N ILE A 122 14.55 -19.00 -4.86
CA ILE A 122 14.83 -18.27 -6.09
C ILE A 122 16.33 -18.02 -6.15
N ALA A 123 16.99 -18.58 -7.17
CA ALA A 123 18.41 -18.39 -7.40
C ALA A 123 18.63 -17.65 -8.73
N TRP A 124 19.45 -16.61 -8.71
CA TRP A 124 19.89 -15.89 -9.90
C TRP A 124 21.40 -15.64 -9.82
N MET A 125 22.10 -15.69 -10.95
CA MET A 125 23.53 -15.40 -11.02
C MET A 125 23.72 -13.95 -11.50
N ASN A 126 24.63 -13.23 -10.84
CA ASN A 126 25.17 -12.00 -11.40
C ASN A 126 26.24 -12.40 -12.41
N ASN A 127 25.95 -12.32 -13.70
CA ASN A 127 26.97 -12.47 -14.76
C ASN A 127 27.87 -11.23 -14.83
N SER A 128 28.43 -10.79 -13.71
CA SER A 128 29.43 -9.71 -13.66
C SER A 128 30.86 -10.22 -13.78
N ASP A 129 31.08 -11.53 -13.68
CA ASP A 129 32.40 -12.12 -13.85
C ASP A 129 32.35 -13.11 -15.02
N GLY A 130 33.00 -12.73 -16.12
CA GLY A 130 33.05 -13.47 -17.38
C GLY A 130 33.87 -14.75 -17.31
N GLU A 131 33.48 -15.68 -16.45
CA GLU A 131 33.92 -17.07 -16.56
C GLU A 131 32.73 -17.95 -16.95
N GLU A 132 32.87 -18.63 -18.09
CA GLU A 132 32.03 -19.77 -18.49
C GLU A 132 32.16 -20.89 -17.45
N GLY A 133 31.50 -20.72 -16.31
CA GLY A 133 31.37 -21.73 -15.28
C GLY A 133 30.25 -22.68 -15.64
N GLU A 134 30.60 -23.82 -16.22
CA GLU A 134 29.71 -24.95 -16.44
C GLU A 134 29.06 -25.38 -15.11
N ILE A 135 27.79 -25.02 -14.90
CA ILE A 135 27.03 -25.40 -13.70
C ILE A 135 26.78 -26.92 -13.77
N ARG A 136 27.52 -27.67 -12.96
CA ARG A 136 27.28 -29.11 -12.73
C ARG A 136 25.82 -29.33 -12.29
N ARG A 137 25.03 -29.90 -13.19
CA ARG A 137 23.61 -30.29 -13.06
C ARG A 137 23.32 -31.33 -11.96
N SER A 138 24.29 -31.72 -11.13
CA SER A 138 24.24 -32.99 -10.39
C SER A 138 23.97 -32.90 -8.88
N GLN A 139 23.72 -31.72 -8.29
CA GLN A 139 23.49 -31.66 -6.82
C GLN A 139 22.44 -30.63 -6.39
N VAL A 140 21.20 -30.76 -6.86
CA VAL A 140 20.03 -30.24 -6.12
C VAL A 140 18.83 -31.14 -6.40
N SER A 141 18.62 -32.17 -5.57
CA SER A 141 17.42 -33.00 -5.65
C SER A 141 16.19 -32.21 -5.21
N SER A 142 15.17 -32.16 -6.07
CA SER A 142 13.77 -31.67 -5.87
C SER A 142 13.40 -30.23 -6.27
N LEU A 143 14.32 -29.38 -6.73
CA LEU A 143 13.94 -28.07 -7.28
C LEU A 143 13.81 -28.15 -8.80
N VAL A 144 12.61 -27.87 -9.33
CA VAL A 144 12.37 -27.68 -10.76
C VAL A 144 13.23 -26.50 -11.22
N GLN A 145 14.44 -26.79 -11.67
CA GLN A 145 15.35 -25.82 -12.26
C GLN A 145 14.79 -25.40 -13.61
N LYS A 146 14.10 -24.27 -13.67
CA LYS A 146 13.87 -23.56 -14.93
C LYS A 146 15.01 -22.58 -15.15
N ALA A 147 15.94 -22.95 -16.03
CA ALA A 147 16.98 -22.06 -16.52
C ALA A 147 16.34 -20.97 -17.39
N GLY A 148 16.01 -19.82 -16.79
CA GLY A 148 15.55 -18.62 -17.49
C GLY A 148 16.61 -17.53 -17.39
N ARG A 149 16.86 -16.80 -18.49
CA ARG A 149 17.79 -15.65 -18.51
C ARG A 149 17.28 -14.49 -17.63
N HIS A 150 15.97 -14.40 -17.44
CA HIS A 150 15.33 -13.39 -16.60
C HIS A 150 14.19 -14.05 -15.81
N GLN A 151 14.03 -13.65 -14.54
CA GLN A 151 12.96 -14.11 -13.67
C GLN A 151 12.11 -12.90 -13.27
N MET A 152 10.83 -12.93 -13.60
CA MET A 152 9.85 -11.94 -13.14
C MET A 152 9.17 -12.48 -11.88
N CYS A 153 9.15 -11.68 -10.82
CA CYS A 153 8.59 -12.07 -9.53
C CYS A 153 7.38 -11.18 -9.20
N SER A 154 6.19 -11.77 -9.15
CA SER A 154 4.95 -11.10 -8.74
C SER A 154 4.51 -11.52 -7.32
N LEU A 155 5.45 -11.98 -6.48
CA LEU A 155 5.16 -12.49 -5.14
C LEU A 155 4.77 -11.36 -4.17
N PHE A 156 3.80 -11.64 -3.32
CA PHE A 156 3.44 -10.79 -2.18
C PHE A 156 4.54 -10.89 -1.10
N SER A 157 5.38 -9.87 -1.02
CA SER A 157 6.59 -9.90 -0.17
C SER A 157 6.26 -9.69 1.32
N ARG A 158 5.71 -10.71 1.98
CA ARG A 158 5.76 -10.79 3.46
C ARG A 158 7.14 -11.26 3.91
N ARG A 159 7.58 -10.81 5.10
CA ARG A 159 8.91 -11.00 5.71
C ARG A 159 9.55 -12.40 5.53
N GLN A 160 8.75 -13.47 5.38
CA GLN A 160 9.23 -14.85 5.24
C GLN A 160 9.87 -15.19 3.87
N LEU A 161 9.62 -14.43 2.80
CA LEU A 161 10.16 -14.79 1.47
C LEU A 161 11.61 -14.31 1.24
N PHE A 162 12.10 -13.36 2.04
CA PHE A 162 13.44 -12.79 1.85
C PHE A 162 14.58 -13.78 2.14
N SER A 163 14.37 -14.78 3.02
CA SER A 163 15.41 -15.75 3.41
C SER A 163 15.75 -16.74 2.30
N ASN A 164 14.88 -16.90 1.30
CA ASN A 164 14.99 -17.94 0.28
C ASN A 164 15.48 -17.41 -1.06
N LEU A 165 15.96 -16.17 -1.08
CA LEU A 165 16.51 -15.50 -2.25
C LEU A 165 18.03 -15.62 -2.26
N CYS A 166 18.61 -16.02 -3.39
CA CYS A 166 20.04 -16.24 -3.54
C CYS A 166 20.56 -15.64 -4.87
N PRO A 167 21.40 -14.59 -4.84
CA PRO A 167 21.84 -13.84 -3.65
C PRO A 167 20.68 -13.13 -2.93
N SER A 168 20.93 -12.63 -1.71
CA SER A 168 19.92 -11.85 -0.98
C SER A 168 19.56 -10.57 -1.74
N LEU A 169 18.34 -10.07 -1.54
CA LEU A 169 17.94 -8.79 -2.14
C LEU A 169 18.80 -7.64 -1.58
N PRO A 170 19.15 -6.66 -2.42
CA PRO A 170 19.91 -5.50 -1.98
C PRO A 170 19.14 -4.70 -0.93
N LEU A 171 19.86 -3.95 -0.10
CA LEU A 171 19.29 -3.24 1.06
C LEU A 171 18.14 -2.28 0.70
N ASN A 172 18.19 -1.66 -0.48
CA ASN A 172 17.12 -0.77 -0.96
C ASN A 172 15.81 -1.51 -1.34
N LYS A 173 15.85 -2.84 -1.48
CA LYS A 173 14.69 -3.70 -1.77
C LYS A 173 14.22 -4.51 -0.55
N THR A 174 15.01 -4.61 0.50
CA THR A 174 14.66 -5.30 1.76
C THR A 174 14.24 -4.33 2.86
N ARG A 175 14.68 -3.07 2.80
CA ARG A 175 14.28 -2.05 3.75
C ARG A 175 12.88 -1.55 3.39
N PHE A 176 11.87 -2.14 4.03
CA PHE A 176 10.64 -1.40 4.27
C PHE A 176 11.05 -0.21 5.14
N LYS A 177 10.95 1.02 4.64
CA LYS A 177 11.01 2.21 5.51
C LYS A 177 9.71 2.24 6.31
N GLY A 178 9.52 1.27 7.20
CA GLY A 178 8.61 1.43 8.31
C GLY A 178 9.13 2.61 9.11
N PHE A 179 8.30 3.63 9.28
CA PHE A 179 8.64 4.77 10.10
C PHE A 179 9.09 4.26 11.47
N ALA A 180 10.33 4.57 11.82
CA ALA A 180 10.78 4.41 13.18
C ALA A 180 9.94 5.36 14.01
N SER A 181 8.94 4.82 14.73
CA SER A 181 8.43 5.51 15.91
C SER A 181 9.64 5.77 16.79
N LYS A 182 10.07 7.03 16.85
CA LYS A 182 11.06 7.45 17.85
C LYS A 182 10.41 7.18 19.20
N ALA A 183 10.87 6.13 19.87
CA ALA A 183 10.59 5.96 21.29
C ALA A 183 11.28 7.13 22.00
N THR A 184 10.48 8.05 22.49
CA THR A 184 10.87 9.01 23.54
C THR A 184 10.61 8.37 24.89
#